data_AF-A0A1I3L500-F1
#
_entry.id   AF-A0A1I3L500-F1
#
_cell.length_a   1.000
_cell.length_b   1.000
_cell.length_c   1.000
_cell.angle_alpha   90.00
_cell.angle_beta   90.00
_cell.angle_gamma   90.00
#
_symmetry.space_group_name_H-M   'P 1'
#
loop_
_entity.id
_entity.type
_entity.pdbx_description
1 polymer ?
#
loop_
_entity_poly.entity_id
_entity_poly.type
_entity_poly.pdbx_seq_one_letter_code
_entity_poly.pdbx_strand_id
1 'polypeptide(L)'
;MPKTFADKVIDFNSSLNYNGDLPEGFKVMNPYLDNPETMDVMQQFYNKYYSDFKQRKFIIGINPSRNGAGITGILFTDTKRLESVCGIKTKTINFLFLYC
;
A
#
# COMPACT_ATOMS: atom_id res chain seq x y z
N MET A 1 18.38 17.71 4.09
CA MET A 1 18.86 16.77 3.05
C MET A 1 17.77 16.59 1.99
N PRO A 2 18.09 16.28 0.73
CA PRO A 2 17.07 16.02 -0.29
C PRO A 2 16.25 14.77 0.06
N LYS A 3 14.94 14.81 -0.23
CA LYS A 3 14.03 13.66 -0.04
C LYS A 3 14.32 12.56 -1.06
N THR A 4 14.53 11.33 -0.59
CA THR A 4 14.66 10.12 -1.41
C THR A 4 13.36 9.82 -2.16
N PHE A 5 13.37 8.84 -3.05
CA PHE A 5 12.14 8.37 -3.68
C PHE A 5 11.16 7.80 -2.66
N ALA A 6 11.64 7.00 -1.68
CA ALA A 6 10.84 6.47 -0.59
C ALA A 6 10.11 7.57 0.18
N ASP A 7 10.83 8.61 0.60
CA ASP A 7 10.25 9.75 1.34
C ASP A 7 9.08 10.38 0.57
N LYS A 8 9.26 10.61 -0.73
CA LYS A 8 8.23 11.21 -1.58
C LYS A 8 6.99 10.33 -1.70
N VAL A 9 7.16 9.01 -1.81
CA VAL A 9 6.01 8.09 -1.92
C VAL A 9 5.28 7.96 -0.58
N ILE A 10 6.02 7.89 0.53
CA ILE A 10 5.45 7.82 1.89
C ILE A 10 4.66 9.10 2.18
N ASP A 11 5.20 10.27 1.86
CA ASP A 11 4.52 11.56 2.03
C ASP A 11 3.25 11.64 1.17
N PHE A 12 3.32 11.19 -0.08
CA PHE A 12 2.15 11.18 -0.96
C PHE A 12 1.04 10.27 -0.42
N ASN A 13 1.36 9.02 -0.09
CA ASN A 13 0.37 8.04 0.37
C ASN A 13 -0.23 8.42 1.75
N SER A 14 0.56 9.02 2.64
CA SER A 14 0.08 9.48 3.95
C SER A 14 -0.84 10.70 3.87
N SER A 15 -0.75 11.48 2.80
CA SER A 15 -1.59 12.66 2.57
C SER A 15 -2.70 12.43 1.53
N LEU A 16 -2.71 11.28 0.88
CA LEU A 16 -3.69 10.96 -0.16
C LEU A 16 -5.09 10.89 0.44
N ASN A 17 -5.96 11.79 -0.01
CA ASN A 17 -7.35 11.84 0.41
C ASN A 17 -8.23 12.25 -0.79
N TYR A 18 -9.36 11.58 -0.97
CA TYR A 18 -10.34 11.90 -2.01
C TYR A 18 -11.59 12.49 -1.36
N ASN A 19 -11.89 13.74 -1.71
CA ASN A 19 -13.04 14.49 -1.20
C ASN A 19 -14.09 14.79 -2.29
N GLY A 20 -14.02 14.11 -3.44
CA GLY A 20 -14.99 14.29 -4.51
C GLY A 20 -16.30 13.54 -4.23
N ASP A 21 -17.34 13.90 -4.96
CA ASP A 21 -18.61 13.18 -4.91
C ASP A 21 -18.47 11.80 -5.57
N LEU A 22 -19.27 10.85 -5.09
CA LEU A 22 -19.40 9.52 -5.66
C LEU A 22 -20.85 9.23 -6.01
N PRO A 23 -21.13 8.40 -7.03
CA PRO A 23 -22.47 7.91 -7.30
C PRO A 23 -23.05 7.15 -6.09
N GLU A 24 -24.37 7.09 -6.03
CA GLU A 24 -25.06 6.33 -4.98
C GLU A 24 -24.59 4.85 -4.97
N GLY A 25 -24.33 4.33 -3.77
CA GLY A 25 -23.84 2.96 -3.58
C GLY A 25 -22.31 2.79 -3.70
N PHE A 26 -21.56 3.86 -4.01
CA PHE A 26 -20.09 3.81 -4.07
C PHE A 26 -19.44 4.48 -2.85
N LYS A 27 -18.31 3.94 -2.41
CA LYS A 27 -17.47 4.50 -1.35
C LYS A 27 -16.00 4.43 -1.75
N VAL A 28 -15.22 5.45 -1.39
CA VAL A 28 -13.77 5.38 -1.48
C VAL A 28 -13.24 4.34 -0.50
N MET A 29 -12.28 3.56 -0.97
CA MET A 29 -11.41 2.74 -0.13
C MET A 29 -10.03 3.37 -0.13
N ASN A 30 -9.56 3.79 1.05
CA ASN A 30 -8.22 4.32 1.19
C ASN A 30 -7.40 3.40 2.11
N PRO A 31 -6.53 2.56 1.53
CA PRO A 31 -5.80 1.56 2.31
C PRO A 31 -4.90 2.18 3.39
N TYR A 32 -4.54 3.46 3.24
CA TYR A 32 -3.63 4.19 4.12
C TYR A 32 -4.33 4.88 5.30
N LEU A 33 -5.63 5.15 5.20
CA LEU A 33 -6.42 5.74 6.29
C LEU A 33 -7.19 4.67 7.08
N ASP A 34 -7.64 3.62 6.40
CA ASP A 34 -8.55 2.63 6.99
C ASP A 34 -7.80 1.61 7.89
N ASN A 35 -6.51 1.38 7.66
CA ASN A 35 -5.71 0.40 8.40
C ASN A 35 -4.31 0.93 8.75
N PRO A 36 -4.03 1.22 10.05
CA PRO A 36 -2.71 1.68 10.49
C PRO A 36 -1.55 0.73 10.15
N GLU A 37 -1.82 -0.56 10.06
CA GLU A 37 -0.80 -1.56 9.70
C GLU A 37 -0.33 -1.38 8.25
N THR A 38 -1.23 -0.99 7.35
CA THR A 38 -0.89 -0.72 5.95
C THR A 38 0.20 0.35 5.85
N MET A 39 0.10 1.39 6.69
CA MET A 39 1.09 2.47 6.70
C MET A 39 2.47 2.01 7.19
N ASP A 40 2.52 1.16 8.21
CA ASP A 40 3.78 0.58 8.71
C ASP A 40 4.44 -0.30 7.65
N VAL A 41 3.66 -1.20 7.05
CA VAL A 41 4.12 -2.12 5.99
C VAL A 41 4.62 -1.37 4.76
N MET A 42 3.86 -0.37 4.29
CA MET A 42 4.20 0.46 3.15
C MET A 42 5.53 1.20 3.40
N GLN A 43 5.69 1.80 4.59
CA GLN A 43 6.94 2.47 4.97
C GLN A 43 8.14 1.51 4.99
N GLN A 44 7.99 0.33 5.60
CA GLN A 44 9.05 -0.68 5.60
C GLN A 44 9.47 -1.08 4.18
N PHE A 45 8.50 -1.27 3.29
CA PHE A 45 8.77 -1.64 1.89
C PHE A 45 9.49 -0.54 1.12
N TYR A 46 8.96 0.70 1.13
CA TYR A 46 9.59 1.78 0.37
C TYR A 46 10.95 2.16 0.94
N ASN A 47 11.13 2.15 2.26
CA ASN A 47 12.45 2.36 2.85
C ASN A 47 13.45 1.27 2.46
N LYS A 48 13.01 0.01 2.33
CA LYS A 48 13.88 -1.10 1.93
C LYS A 48 14.32 -1.05 0.46
N TYR A 49 13.41 -0.70 -0.46
CA TYR A 49 13.65 -0.84 -1.91
C TYR A 49 13.84 0.49 -2.67
N TYR A 50 13.53 1.62 -2.05
CA TYR A 50 13.46 2.93 -2.72
C TYR A 50 14.10 4.09 -1.93
N SER A 51 14.90 3.81 -0.88
CA SER A 51 15.68 4.83 -0.14
C SER A 51 16.89 5.35 -0.93
N ASP A 52 16.67 5.79 -2.17
CA ASP A 52 17.70 6.37 -3.03
C ASP A 52 17.11 7.42 -3.99
N PHE A 53 17.97 7.93 -4.87
CA PHE A 53 17.64 8.98 -5.85
C PHE A 53 17.68 8.49 -7.30
N LYS A 54 17.78 7.19 -7.56
CA LYS A 54 17.96 6.67 -8.92
C LYS A 54 16.65 6.76 -9.70
N GLN A 55 16.75 6.99 -11.01
CA GLN A 55 15.58 6.98 -11.89
C GLN A 55 14.96 5.56 -11.96
N ARG A 56 13.64 5.49 -12.08
CA ARG A 56 12.88 4.24 -12.20
C ARG A 56 12.03 4.25 -13.46
N LYS A 57 11.78 3.07 -14.02
CA LYS A 57 10.74 2.89 -15.04
C LYS A 57 9.38 2.84 -14.34
N PHE A 58 8.40 3.52 -14.92
CA PHE A 58 7.06 3.57 -14.35
C PHE A 58 6.23 2.39 -14.84
N ILE A 59 5.67 1.62 -13.91
CA ILE A 59 4.71 0.54 -14.16
C ILE A 59 3.42 0.95 -13.47
N ILE A 60 2.33 0.96 -14.22
CA ILE A 60 1.02 1.43 -13.76
C ILE A 60 -0.01 0.29 -13.82
N GLY A 61 -0.76 0.14 -12.73
CA GLY A 61 -1.96 -0.70 -12.66
C GLY A 61 -3.23 0.14 -12.81
N ILE A 62 -4.40 -0.48 -12.64
CA ILE A 62 -5.69 0.23 -12.72
C ILE A 62 -6.00 0.90 -11.37
N ASN A 63 -6.23 0.10 -10.33
CA ASN A 63 -6.53 0.55 -8.97
C ASN A 63 -6.28 -0.59 -7.96
N PRO A 64 -6.12 -0.30 -6.66
CA PRO A 64 -5.93 -1.33 -5.64
C PRO A 64 -7.12 -2.29 -5.55
N SER A 65 -6.84 -3.58 -5.34
CA SER A 65 -7.84 -4.58 -4.96
C SER A 65 -7.97 -4.66 -3.43
N ARG A 66 -9.17 -4.96 -2.92
CA ARG A 66 -9.45 -5.01 -1.47
C ARG A 66 -8.55 -5.98 -0.70
N ASN A 67 -8.30 -7.16 -1.24
CA ASN A 67 -7.62 -8.25 -0.54
C ASN A 67 -6.10 -8.33 -0.79
N GLY A 68 -5.57 -7.48 -1.69
CA GLY A 68 -4.16 -7.43 -2.04
C GLY A 68 -3.54 -6.12 -1.56
N ALA A 69 -3.28 -5.21 -2.51
CA ALA A 69 -2.75 -3.88 -2.24
C ALA A 69 -3.64 -3.04 -1.29
N GLY A 70 -4.93 -3.38 -1.17
CA GLY A 70 -5.84 -2.80 -0.18
C GLY A 70 -5.48 -3.11 1.28
N ILE A 71 -4.71 -4.17 1.52
CA ILE A 71 -4.21 -4.55 2.86
C ILE A 71 -2.74 -4.19 3.02
N THR A 72 -1.91 -4.43 1.99
CA THR A 72 -0.47 -4.20 2.10
C THR A 72 -0.05 -2.77 1.79
N GLY A 73 -0.88 -2.00 1.08
CA GLY A 73 -0.52 -0.69 0.57
C GLY A 73 0.55 -0.71 -0.53
N ILE A 74 0.94 -1.89 -1.00
CA ILE A 74 2.02 -2.09 -1.97
C ILE A 74 1.44 -2.66 -3.27
N LEU A 75 1.80 -2.02 -4.39
CA LEU A 75 1.34 -2.42 -5.72
C LEU A 75 1.75 -3.87 -6.04
N PHE A 76 0.80 -4.66 -6.54
CA PHE A 76 0.99 -6.05 -6.98
C PHE A 76 1.58 -7.01 -5.93
N THR A 77 1.50 -6.69 -4.64
CA THR A 77 2.10 -7.49 -3.57
C THR A 77 1.06 -7.86 -2.52
N ASP A 78 0.62 -9.12 -2.53
CA ASP A 78 -0.23 -9.67 -1.46
C ASP A 78 0.60 -9.97 -0.19
N THR A 79 -0.08 -10.29 0.93
CA THR A 79 0.59 -10.57 2.20
C THR A 79 1.50 -11.79 2.18
N LYS A 80 1.13 -12.83 1.41
CA LYS A 80 1.95 -14.05 1.29
C LYS A 80 3.27 -13.76 0.61
N ARG A 81 3.27 -12.96 -0.47
CA ARG A 81 4.47 -12.56 -1.20
C ARG A 81 5.26 -11.50 -0.46
N LEU A 82 4.58 -10.59 0.23
CA LEU A 82 5.25 -9.63 1.11
C LEU A 82 6.08 -10.34 2.20
N GLU A 83 5.53 -11.37 2.84
CA GLU A 83 6.29 -12.16 3.83
C GLU A 83 7.37 -13.03 3.16
N SER A 84 6.98 -13.90 2.21
CA SER A 84 7.89 -14.91 1.66
C SER A 84 9.00 -14.37 0.76
N VAL A 85 8.77 -13.25 0.08
CA VAL A 85 9.72 -12.65 -0.88
C VAL A 85 10.35 -11.38 -0.31
N CYS A 86 9.56 -10.51 0.32
CA CYS A 86 10.07 -9.24 0.84
C CYS A 86 10.54 -9.32 2.29
N GLY A 87 10.19 -10.39 3.03
CA GLY A 87 10.56 -10.54 4.44
C GLY A 87 9.89 -9.53 5.37
N ILE A 88 8.77 -8.95 4.94
CA ILE A 88 7.98 -8.00 5.74
C ILE A 88 6.71 -8.73 6.17
N LYS A 89 6.52 -8.90 7.48
CA LYS A 89 5.36 -9.61 8.02
C LYS A 89 4.21 -8.65 8.32
N THR A 90 3.01 -9.05 7.94
CA THR A 90 1.77 -8.44 8.43
C THR A 90 1.34 -9.14 9.72
N LYS A 91 1.01 -8.36 10.75
CA LYS A 91 0.47 -8.79 12.06
C LYS A 91 -0.98 -9.27 11.94
N THR A 92 -1.78 -8.70 11.04
CA THR A 92 -3.23 -8.93 11.04
C THR A 92 -3.71 -9.58 9.74
N ILE A 93 -3.55 -10.89 9.56
CA ILE A 93 -4.53 -11.69 8.80
C ILE A 93 -4.56 -13.13 9.36
N ASN A 94 -5.44 -13.40 10.32
CA ASN A 94 -6.10 -14.70 10.34
C ASN A 94 -7.04 -14.69 9.13
N PHE A 95 -6.70 -15.46 8.09
CA PHE A 95 -7.68 -15.77 7.06
C PHE A 95 -8.73 -16.65 7.74
N LEU A 96 -9.75 -16.03 8.36
CA LEU A 96 -11.05 -16.65 8.35
C LEU A 96 -11.42 -16.70 6.88
N PHE A 97 -11.14 -17.84 6.26
CA PHE A 97 -11.94 -18.34 5.16
C PHE A 97 -13.38 -18.42 5.71
N LEU A 98 -14.09 -17.29 5.71
CA LEU A 98 -15.52 -17.32 5.55
C LEU A 98 -15.71 -17.89 4.14
N TYR A 99 -15.95 -19.20 4.09
CA TYR A 99 -16.77 -19.75 3.02
C TYR A 99 -18.06 -18.92 2.98
N CYS A 100 -18.48 -18.62 1.75
CA CYS A 100 -19.58 -17.76 1.31
C CYS A 100 -19.14 -16.34 0.91
#